data_AF-A0AA39M9Q4-F1
#
_entry.id   AF-A0AA39M9Q4-F1
#
_cell.length_a   1.000
_cell.length_b   1.000
_cell.length_c   1.000
_cell.angle_alpha   90.00
_cell.angle_beta   90.00
_cell.angle_gamma   90.00
#
_symmetry.space_group_name_H-M   'P 1'
#
loop_
_entity.id
_entity.type
_entity.pdbx_description
1 polymer ?
#
loop_
_entity_poly.entity_id
_entity_poly.type
_entity_poly.pdbx_seq_one_letter_code
_entity_poly.pdbx_strand_id
1 'polypeptide(L)'
;MRKISHIKCRKCRCTLLDDAGVLENVEYAPVECCDTMCQIIGIVESDGSSEKKRSTSLPVWIVTSLEKSGWTKGKLNCPQCAAKIGSFGFIGGSKCSCRKTVIPCIYLVRSSVDVYFVAPLESQEERS
;
A
#
# COMPACT_ATOMS: atom_id res chain seq x y z
N MET A 1 -8.02 13.24 6.49
CA MET A 1 -6.75 12.63 6.04
C MET A 1 -6.53 12.97 4.58
N ARG A 2 -5.31 13.29 4.15
CA ARG A 2 -5.02 13.61 2.74
C ARG A 2 -5.14 12.33 1.90
N LYS A 3 -5.84 12.40 0.77
CA LYS A 3 -5.96 11.27 -0.16
C LYS A 3 -4.65 11.07 -0.92
N ILE A 4 -4.21 9.84 -1.06
CA ILE A 4 -3.05 9.48 -1.89
C ILE A 4 -3.46 9.62 -3.36
N SER A 5 -2.64 10.28 -4.18
CA SER A 5 -2.87 10.42 -5.62
C SER A 5 -2.21 9.31 -6.42
N HIS A 6 -0.97 8.95 -6.07
CA HIS A 6 -0.22 7.85 -6.68
C HIS A 6 1.03 7.54 -5.87
N ILE A 7 1.60 6.35 -6.09
CA ILE A 7 2.82 5.87 -5.47
C ILE A 7 3.82 5.49 -6.57
N LYS A 8 5.05 5.97 -6.44
CA LYS A 8 6.16 5.70 -7.38
C LYS A 8 7.29 4.95 -6.71
N CYS A 9 8.03 4.18 -7.49
CA CYS A 9 9.27 3.57 -7.02
C CYS A 9 10.31 4.66 -6.76
N ARG A 10 10.94 4.67 -5.59
CA ARG A 10 11.95 5.70 -5.26
C ARG A 10 13.20 5.64 -6.12
N LYS A 11 13.58 4.42 -6.58
CA LYS A 11 14.79 4.18 -7.38
C LYS A 11 14.65 4.65 -8.84
N CYS A 12 13.56 4.27 -9.52
CA CYS A 12 13.38 4.54 -10.95
C CYS A 12 12.24 5.51 -11.27
N ARG A 13 11.49 5.97 -10.27
CA ARG A 13 10.34 6.88 -10.39
C ARG A 13 9.18 6.38 -11.25
N CYS A 14 9.17 5.12 -11.65
CA CYS A 14 8.01 4.53 -12.32
C CYS A 14 6.80 4.49 -11.37
N THR A 15 5.60 4.64 -11.93
CA THR A 15 4.34 4.50 -11.19
C THR A 15 4.14 3.05 -10.79
N LEU A 16 3.85 2.82 -9.51
CA LEU A 16 3.55 1.50 -8.94
C LEU A 16 2.06 1.34 -8.70
N LEU A 17 1.41 2.40 -8.21
CA LEU A 17 -0.02 2.46 -7.90
C LEU A 17 -0.55 3.85 -8.28
N ASP A 18 -1.55 3.92 -9.15
CA ASP A 18 -2.29 5.15 -9.51
C ASP A 18 -3.80 4.94 -9.60
N ASP A 19 -4.26 3.68 -9.62
CA ASP A 19 -5.68 3.35 -9.62
C ASP A 19 -6.34 3.76 -8.31
N ALA A 20 -7.38 4.59 -8.41
CA ALA A 20 -8.09 5.12 -7.25
C ALA A 20 -8.70 4.01 -6.39
N GLY A 21 -9.22 2.94 -7.00
CA GLY A 21 -9.81 1.81 -6.29
C GLY A 21 -8.78 1.08 -5.42
N VAL A 22 -7.59 0.84 -5.97
CA VAL A 22 -6.47 0.24 -5.20
C VAL A 22 -5.98 1.21 -4.13
N LEU A 23 -5.86 2.50 -4.42
CA LEU A 23 -5.35 3.51 -3.49
C LEU A 23 -6.27 3.74 -2.28
N GLU A 24 -7.57 3.52 -2.41
CA GLU A 24 -8.51 3.56 -1.28
C GLU A 24 -8.23 2.47 -0.23
N ASN A 25 -7.58 1.39 -0.64
CA ASN A 25 -7.19 0.26 0.20
C ASN A 25 -5.75 0.39 0.72
N VAL A 26 -5.08 1.51 0.44
CA VAL A 26 -3.72 1.79 0.88
C VAL A 26 -3.80 2.57 2.19
N GLU A 27 -3.35 1.93 3.26
CA GLU A 27 -3.33 2.53 4.58
C GLU A 27 -1.89 2.70 5.08
N TYR A 28 -1.60 3.87 5.65
CA TYR A 28 -0.40 4.00 6.47
C TYR A 28 -0.60 3.16 7.72
N ALA A 29 0.34 2.25 7.99
CA ALA A 29 0.30 1.52 9.25
C ALA A 29 0.37 2.52 10.42
N PRO A 30 -0.35 2.24 11.54
CA PRO A 30 -0.46 3.17 12.65
C PRO A 30 0.94 3.54 13.17
N VAL A 31 1.23 4.84 13.12
CA VAL A 31 2.52 5.45 13.51
C VAL A 31 2.83 5.23 14.99
N GLU A 32 1.83 4.89 15.79
CA GLU A 32 1.95 4.75 17.25
C GLU A 32 2.33 3.33 17.71
N CYS A 33 2.59 2.41 16.77
CA CYS A 33 2.71 1.00 17.12
C CYS A 33 4.15 0.51 17.39
N CYS A 34 5.12 0.84 16.52
CA CYS A 34 6.52 0.41 16.56
C CYS A 34 7.29 0.98 15.35
N ASP A 35 8.63 1.11 15.42
CA ASP A 35 9.48 1.55 14.30
C ASP A 35 9.19 0.80 12.99
N THR A 36 8.92 -0.50 13.07
CA THR A 36 8.60 -1.34 11.90
C THR A 36 7.30 -0.94 11.22
N MET A 37 6.24 -0.61 11.98
CA MET A 37 4.97 -0.15 11.42
C MET A 37 5.11 1.24 10.80
N CYS A 38 5.86 2.12 11.46
CA CYS A 38 6.15 3.45 10.94
C CYS A 38 6.89 3.43 9.60
N GLN A 39 7.52 2.31 9.22
CA GLN A 39 8.31 2.20 8.01
C GLN A 39 7.56 1.54 6.84
N ILE A 40 6.30 1.14 7.01
CA ILE A 40 5.55 0.44 5.97
C ILE A 40 4.24 1.15 5.60
N ILE A 41 3.74 0.81 4.42
CA ILE A 41 2.43 1.20 3.91
C ILE A 41 1.70 -0.11 3.60
N GLY A 42 0.61 -0.38 4.30
CA GLY A 42 -0.20 -1.57 4.13
C GLY A 42 -1.13 -1.46 2.93
N ILE A 43 -1.35 -2.57 2.25
CA ILE A 43 -2.43 -2.72 1.27
C ILE A 43 -3.40 -3.72 1.88
N VAL A 44 -4.57 -3.23 2.30
CA VAL A 44 -5.59 -4.03 2.98
C VAL A 44 -6.71 -4.36 2.01
N GLU A 45 -7.06 -5.63 1.88
CA GLU A 45 -8.28 -5.97 1.17
C GLU A 45 -9.46 -5.71 2.11
N SER A 46 -10.37 -4.81 1.73
CA SER A 46 -11.56 -4.55 2.54
C SER A 46 -12.41 -5.82 2.60
N ASP A 47 -12.69 -6.33 3.81
CA ASP A 47 -13.71 -7.35 3.96
C ASP A 47 -15.07 -6.73 3.59
N GLY A 48 -15.79 -7.38 2.69
CA GLY A 48 -16.99 -6.85 2.05
C GLY A 48 -18.23 -6.74 2.96
N SER A 49 -18.14 -6.03 4.08
CA SER A 49 -19.24 -5.82 5.04
C SER A 49 -20.08 -4.56 4.76
N SER A 50 -19.80 -3.82 3.67
CA SER A 50 -20.66 -2.72 3.20
C SER A 50 -21.02 -2.94 1.73
N GLU A 51 -22.30 -2.94 1.39
CA GLU A 51 -22.92 -3.29 0.09
C GLU A 51 -22.48 -2.44 -1.13
N LYS A 52 -21.40 -1.67 -1.02
CA LYS A 52 -20.92 -0.77 -2.07
C LYS A 52 -19.41 -0.80 -2.27
N LYS A 53 -18.83 -1.98 -2.52
CA LYS A 53 -17.52 -2.04 -3.20
C LYS A 53 -17.24 -3.40 -3.81
N ARG A 54 -17.89 -3.69 -4.94
CA ARG A 54 -17.43 -4.78 -5.81
C ARG A 54 -16.37 -4.20 -6.75
N SER A 55 -15.20 -4.85 -6.75
CA SER A 55 -14.07 -4.65 -7.66
C SER A 55 -13.00 -3.67 -7.19
N THR A 56 -12.27 -4.05 -6.14
CA THR A 56 -10.89 -3.58 -5.93
C THR A 56 -9.95 -4.76 -6.06
N SER A 57 -9.45 -4.99 -7.27
CA SER A 57 -8.43 -5.98 -7.55
C SER A 57 -7.05 -5.39 -7.24
N LEU A 58 -6.19 -6.13 -6.53
CA LEU A 58 -4.77 -5.81 -6.48
C LEU A 58 -4.23 -5.61 -7.91
N PRO A 59 -3.28 -4.69 -8.11
CA PRO A 59 -2.69 -4.46 -9.41
C PRO A 59 -1.99 -5.73 -9.89
N VAL A 60 -2.03 -5.96 -11.21
CA VAL A 60 -1.59 -7.23 -11.83
C VAL A 60 -0.16 -7.63 -11.42
N TRP A 61 0.74 -6.66 -11.28
CA TRP A 61 2.14 -6.94 -10.92
C TRP A 61 2.30 -7.48 -9.49
N ILE A 62 1.40 -7.11 -8.57
CA ILE A 62 1.34 -7.70 -7.22
C ILE A 62 0.77 -9.11 -7.32
N VAL A 63 -0.38 -9.28 -7.97
CA VAL A 63 -1.04 -10.60 -8.11
C VAL A 63 -0.08 -11.62 -8.74
N THR A 64 0.57 -11.28 -9.84
CA THR A 64 1.58 -12.13 -10.48
C THR A 64 2.72 -12.50 -9.52
N SER A 65 3.13 -11.59 -8.63
CA SER A 65 4.15 -11.87 -7.62
C SER A 65 3.64 -12.82 -6.52
N LEU A 66 2.37 -12.71 -6.14
CA LEU A 66 1.71 -13.60 -5.19
C LEU A 66 1.56 -15.01 -5.75
N GLU A 67 1.04 -15.14 -6.98
CA GLU A 67 0.85 -16.41 -7.68
C GLU A 67 2.18 -17.17 -7.83
N LYS A 68 3.26 -16.48 -8.23
CA LYS A 68 4.60 -17.07 -8.32
C LYS A 68 5.12 -17.68 -7.02
N SER A 69 4.64 -17.18 -5.88
CA SER A 69 5.02 -17.68 -4.55
C SER A 69 4.00 -18.66 -3.94
N GLY A 70 2.91 -18.94 -4.66
CA GLY A 70 1.79 -19.72 -4.13
C GLY A 70 1.11 -19.07 -2.93
N TRP A 71 1.01 -17.74 -2.89
CA TRP A 71 0.32 -16.99 -1.81
C TRP A 71 0.90 -17.25 -0.41
N THR A 72 2.19 -17.56 -0.30
CA THR A 72 2.81 -17.92 0.98
C THR A 72 3.51 -16.74 1.65
N LYS A 73 4.75 -16.47 1.24
CA LYS A 73 5.58 -15.35 1.66
C LYS A 73 6.52 -14.97 0.53
N GLY A 74 6.80 -13.69 0.37
CA GLY A 74 7.67 -13.24 -0.70
C GLY A 74 8.00 -11.76 -0.65
N LYS A 75 8.78 -11.30 -1.63
CA LYS A 75 9.21 -9.91 -1.78
C LYS A 75 8.44 -9.28 -2.93
N LEU A 76 8.11 -8.00 -2.78
CA LEU A 76 7.61 -7.18 -3.87
C LEU A 76 8.78 -6.39 -4.46
N ASN A 77 8.98 -6.58 -5.76
CA ASN A 77 10.00 -5.89 -6.53
C ASN A 77 9.33 -4.94 -7.52
N CYS A 78 9.95 -3.79 -7.76
CA CYS A 78 9.51 -2.87 -8.78
C CYS A 78 9.54 -3.57 -10.16
N PRO A 79 8.45 -3.54 -10.94
CA PRO A 79 8.40 -4.22 -12.23
C PRO A 79 9.36 -3.62 -13.27
N GLN A 80 9.74 -2.35 -13.11
CA GLN A 80 10.63 -1.66 -14.06
C GLN A 80 12.12 -1.85 -13.74
N CYS A 81 12.52 -1.80 -12.46
CA CYS A 81 13.93 -1.79 -12.07
C CYS A 81 14.35 -2.91 -11.13
N ALA A 82 13.44 -3.85 -10.84
CA ALA A 82 13.63 -4.99 -9.93
C ALA A 82 14.05 -4.64 -8.49
N ALA A 83 14.06 -3.36 -8.11
CA ALA A 83 14.38 -2.94 -6.75
C ALA A 83 13.34 -3.46 -5.76
N LYS A 84 13.79 -3.89 -4.58
CA LYS A 84 12.88 -4.31 -3.49
C LYS A 84 12.11 -3.11 -2.96
N ILE A 85 10.78 -3.16 -3.09
CA ILE A 85 9.86 -2.09 -2.67
C ILE A 85 8.92 -2.51 -1.55
N GLY A 86 8.80 -3.80 -1.26
CA GLY A 86 7.86 -4.31 -0.27
C GLY A 86 8.03 -5.80 -0.02
N SER A 87 7.10 -6.37 0.74
CA SER A 87 6.98 -7.82 0.94
C SER A 87 5.53 -8.21 1.17
N PHE A 88 5.25 -9.49 1.08
CA PHE A 88 3.97 -10.07 1.46
C PHE A 88 4.15 -11.37 2.25
N GLY A 89 3.17 -11.73 3.06
CA GLY A 89 3.18 -12.94 3.86
C GLY A 89 1.81 -13.25 4.44
N PHE A 90 1.26 -14.39 4.06
CA PHE A 90 -0.05 -14.88 4.51
C PHE A 90 0.09 -16.03 5.52
N ILE A 91 1.25 -16.69 5.57
CA ILE A 91 1.49 -17.78 6.51
C ILE A 91 1.86 -17.23 7.89
N GLY A 92 1.06 -17.59 8.89
CA GLY A 92 1.40 -17.43 10.30
C GLY A 92 1.21 -16.02 10.88
N GLY A 93 0.59 -15.10 10.14
CA GLY A 93 0.24 -13.74 10.58
C GLY A 93 1.42 -13.01 11.20
N SER A 94 2.15 -12.23 10.42
CA SER A 94 3.29 -11.48 10.96
C SER A 94 2.78 -10.51 12.03
N LYS A 95 3.15 -10.71 13.30
CA LYS A 95 2.88 -9.73 14.36
C LYS A 95 4.01 -8.71 14.36
N CYS A 96 3.73 -7.42 14.61
CA CYS A 96 4.82 -6.48 14.85
C CYS A 96 5.67 -6.98 16.03
N SER A 97 6.95 -6.62 16.04
CA SER A 97 7.85 -6.82 17.18
C SER A 97 7.29 -6.29 18.50
N CYS A 98 6.45 -5.24 18.47
CA CYS A 98 5.77 -4.74 19.67
C CYS A 98 4.58 -5.59 20.15
N ARG A 99 4.18 -6.60 19.37
CA ARG A 99 3.04 -7.52 19.62
C ARG A 99 1.66 -6.86 19.75
N LYS A 100 1.54 -5.55 19.56
CA LYS A 100 0.28 -4.80 19.68
C LYS A 100 -0.58 -4.82 18.41
N THR A 101 0.04 -4.96 17.24
CA THR A 101 -0.66 -4.91 15.95
C THR A 101 -0.11 -5.97 14.99
N VAL A 102 -0.99 -6.45 14.12
CA VAL A 102 -0.65 -7.39 13.04
C VAL A 102 -0.10 -6.61 11.85
N ILE A 103 1.01 -7.08 11.28
CA ILE A 103 1.57 -6.53 10.05
C ILE A 103 0.61 -6.87 8.91
N PRO A 104 0.21 -5.89 8.07
CA PRO A 104 -0.61 -6.18 6.89
C PRO A 104 0.06 -7.25 6.02
N CYS A 105 -0.74 -8.17 5.47
CA CYS A 105 -0.24 -9.30 4.68
C CYS A 105 0.49 -8.85 3.42
N ILE A 106 0.19 -7.67 2.89
CA ILE A 106 0.86 -7.05 1.76
C ILE A 106 1.26 -5.64 2.17
N TYR A 107 2.54 -5.28 2.00
CA TYR A 107 3.02 -3.95 2.34
C TYR A 107 4.17 -3.48 1.46
N LEU A 108 4.25 -2.16 1.32
CA LEU A 108 5.38 -1.44 0.74
C LEU A 108 6.25 -0.84 1.85
N VAL A 109 7.55 -0.73 1.61
CA VAL A 109 8.50 -0.08 2.51
C VAL A 109 8.56 1.40 2.15
N ARG A 110 8.26 2.28 3.10
CA ARG A 110 8.23 3.75 2.92
C ARG A 110 9.55 4.31 2.38
N SER A 111 10.69 3.76 2.79
CA SER A 111 11.99 4.22 2.31
C SER A 111 12.29 3.82 0.85
N SER A 112 11.50 2.93 0.26
CA SER A 112 11.64 2.42 -1.10
C SER A 112 10.65 3.01 -2.10
N VAL A 113 9.68 3.80 -1.65
CA VAL A 113 8.63 4.40 -2.49
C VAL A 113 8.42 5.87 -2.18
N ASP A 114 7.98 6.64 -3.18
CA ASP A 114 7.55 8.03 -3.03
C ASP A 114 6.02 8.08 -3.10
N VAL A 115 5.39 8.66 -2.08
CA VAL A 115 3.92 8.81 -2.01
C VAL A 115 3.53 10.24 -2.32
N TYR A 116 2.61 10.40 -3.26
CA TYR A 116 2.08 11.69 -3.67
C TYR A 116 0.65 11.82 -3.16
N PHE A 117 0.26 13.02 -2.74
CA PHE A 117 -1.06 13.31 -2.21
C PHE A 117 -1.82 14.23 -3.16
N VAL A 118 -3.13 14.06 -3.21
CA VAL A 118 -4.02 14.99 -3.90
C VAL A 118 -3.93 16.35 -3.21
N ALA A 119 -3.76 17.40 -4.00
CA ALA A 119 -3.77 18.77 -3.48
C ALA A 119 -5.13 19.06 -2.82
N PRO A 120 -5.17 19.80 -1.70
CA PRO A 120 -6.44 20.33 -1.20
C PRO A 120 -7.09 21.16 -2.31
N LEU A 121 -8.38 20.94 -2.57
CA LEU A 121 -9.14 21.86 -3.39
C LEU A 121 -9.22 23.17 -2.58
N GLU A 122 -8.47 24.19 -2.98
CA GLU A 122 -8.72 25.55 -2.52
C GLU A 122 -10.11 25.95 -3.03
N SER A 123 -11.09 25.96 -2.12
CA SER A 123 -12.38 26.60 -2.35
C SER A 123 -12.10 28.06 -2.69
N GLN A 124 -12.26 28.42 -3.96
CA GLN A 124 -12.43 29.81 -4.38
C GLN A 124 -13.83 30.24 -3.91
N GLU A 125 -14.00 30.47 -2.61
CA GLU A 125 -15.13 31.21 -2.07
C GLU A 125 -14.90 32.68 -2.41
N GLU A 126 -15.47 33.06 -3.56
CA GLU A 126 -16.16 34.32 -3.82
C GLU A 126 -15.53 35.58 -3.22
N ARG A 127 -14.63 36.19 -4.00
CA ARG A 127 -14.54 37.65 -4.04
C ARG A 127 -15.80 38.14 -4.78
N SER A 128 -16.85 38.43 -4.02
CA SER A 128 -18.00 39.21 -4.46
C SER A 128 -18.24 40.33 -3.47
#